data_AF-A0A8T8D5Q7-F1
#
_entry.id   AF-A0A8T8D5Q7-F1
#
_cell.length_a   1.000
_cell.length_b   1.000
_cell.length_c   1.000
_cell.angle_alpha   90.00
_cell.angle_beta   90.00
_cell.angle_gamma   90.00
#
_symmetry.space_group_name_H-M   'P 1'
#
loop_
_entity.id
_entity.type
_entity.pdbx_description
1 polymer ?
#
loop_
_entity_poly.entity_id
_entity_poly.type
_entity_poly.pdbx_seq_one_letter_code
_entity_poly.pdbx_strand_id
1 'polypeptide(L)'
;MADVVDPATRSRMMSGIRGKNTKPEIALRRSLHRSGLRYRLHSTHLPGRPDIVFPSRKIAIFVHGCFWHRHHGCYWCSTPSSNSEFWNAKFEGNVQRDREAAEALRGAGWRVAVVWECGLRASSTDDTVARLLAWIRSGTGDFESPLVRRLSSDCYGNSDSTSGRTRGH
;
A
#
# COMPACT_ATOMS: atom_id res chain seq x y z
N MET A 1 -1.78 -20.89 -9.06
CA MET A 1 -3.25 -20.70 -8.92
C MET A 1 -3.74 -20.05 -10.20
N ALA A 2 -4.64 -20.68 -10.95
CA ALA A 2 -5.18 -20.13 -12.20
C ALA A 2 -5.98 -18.85 -11.93
N ASP A 3 -5.87 -17.85 -12.82
CA ASP A 3 -6.66 -16.62 -12.79
C ASP A 3 -8.16 -17.00 -12.82
N VAL A 4 -8.93 -16.56 -11.82
CA VAL A 4 -10.37 -16.87 -11.64
C VAL A 4 -11.23 -16.20 -12.72
N VAL A 5 -10.66 -15.28 -13.50
CA VAL A 5 -11.34 -14.45 -14.49
C VAL A 5 -10.61 -14.53 -15.83
N ASP A 6 -11.37 -14.57 -16.92
CA ASP A 6 -10.79 -14.61 -18.27
C ASP A 6 -10.01 -13.30 -18.57
N PRO A 7 -9.06 -13.33 -19.55
CA PRO A 7 -8.22 -12.18 -19.87
C PRO A 7 -8.99 -10.91 -20.24
N ALA A 8 -10.15 -11.01 -20.89
CA ALA A 8 -10.96 -9.86 -21.27
C ALA A 8 -11.68 -9.26 -20.07
N THR A 9 -12.19 -10.09 -19.16
CA THR A 9 -12.74 -9.64 -17.87
C THR A 9 -11.66 -9.00 -17.00
N ARG A 10 -10.45 -9.57 -16.96
CA ARG A 10 -9.32 -8.96 -16.25
C ARG A 10 -8.94 -7.60 -16.84
N SER A 11 -8.84 -7.51 -18.17
CA SER A 11 -8.53 -6.25 -18.86
C SER A 11 -9.56 -5.17 -18.52
N ARG A 12 -10.85 -5.51 -18.54
CA ARG A 12 -11.96 -4.61 -18.18
C ARG A 12 -11.94 -4.22 -16.69
N MET A 13 -11.63 -5.16 -15.80
CA MET A 13 -11.46 -4.89 -14.38
C MET A 13 -10.30 -3.93 -14.14
N MET A 14 -9.15 -4.17 -14.78
CA MET A 14 -7.95 -3.35 -14.67
C MET A 14 -8.15 -1.95 -15.26
N SER A 15 -8.86 -1.82 -16.40
CA SER A 15 -9.20 -0.51 -16.98
C SER A 15 -10.19 0.29 -16.12
N GLY A 16 -10.94 -0.38 -15.25
CA GLY A 16 -11.86 0.25 -14.29
C GLY A 16 -11.19 0.74 -13.00
N ILE A 17 -9.93 0.37 -12.74
CA ILE A 17 -9.19 0.82 -11.55
C ILE A 17 -8.81 2.29 -11.78
N ARG A 18 -9.61 3.19 -11.20
CA ARG A 18 -9.35 4.63 -11.24
C ARG A 18 -8.07 4.95 -10.46
N GLY A 19 -7.17 5.72 -11.07
CA GLY A 19 -5.93 6.16 -10.43
C GLY A 19 -6.08 7.28 -9.40
N LYS A 20 -7.29 7.82 -9.17
CA LYS A 20 -7.59 8.93 -8.25
C LYS A 20 -8.98 8.79 -7.65
N ASN A 21 -9.20 9.38 -6.48
CA ASN A 21 -10.44 9.30 -5.69
C ASN A 21 -10.86 7.85 -5.44
N THR A 22 -9.90 7.00 -5.14
CA THR A 22 -10.17 5.60 -4.83
C THR A 22 -10.92 5.50 -3.50
N LYS A 23 -11.67 4.41 -3.28
CA LYS A 23 -12.37 4.17 -2.00
C LYS A 23 -11.46 4.36 -0.76
N PRO A 24 -10.21 3.85 -0.71
CA PRO A 24 -9.32 4.09 0.43
C PRO A 24 -8.95 5.58 0.58
N GLU A 25 -8.66 6.28 -0.51
CA GLU A 25 -8.35 7.71 -0.48
C GLU A 25 -9.53 8.54 0.08
N ILE A 26 -10.76 8.25 -0.35
CA ILE A 26 -11.97 8.90 0.15
C ILE A 26 -12.17 8.61 1.65
N ALA A 27 -11.93 7.37 2.09
CA ALA A 27 -12.05 7.01 3.50
C ALA A 27 -11.07 7.81 4.36
N LEU A 28 -9.79 7.86 3.96
CA LEU A 28 -8.78 8.66 4.65
C LEU A 28 -9.14 10.15 4.69
N ARG A 29 -9.59 10.71 3.56
CA ARG A 29 -10.00 12.12 3.46
C ARG A 29 -11.13 12.47 4.41
N ARG A 30 -12.16 11.62 4.49
CA ARG A 30 -13.30 11.80 5.40
C ARG A 30 -12.86 11.80 6.85
N SER A 31 -11.99 10.87 7.24
CA SER A 31 -11.52 10.76 8.63
C SER A 31 -10.59 11.91 9.02
N LEU A 32 -9.70 12.36 8.13
CA LEU A 32 -8.85 13.53 8.36
C LEU A 32 -9.67 14.82 8.47
N HIS A 33 -10.69 14.98 7.62
CA HIS A 33 -11.60 16.14 7.68
C HIS A 33 -12.39 16.16 8.99
N ARG A 34 -12.90 15.01 9.45
CA ARG A 34 -13.58 14.88 10.75
C ARG A 34 -12.68 15.24 11.93
N SER A 35 -11.36 15.08 11.75
CA SER A 35 -10.35 15.42 12.75
C SER A 35 -9.96 16.91 12.75
N GLY A 36 -10.62 17.75 11.96
CA GLY A 36 -10.41 19.20 11.92
C GLY A 36 -9.14 19.64 11.17
N LEU A 37 -8.46 18.73 10.47
CA LEU A 37 -7.24 19.03 9.74
C LEU A 37 -7.53 19.59 8.36
N ARG A 38 -6.94 20.76 8.04
CA ARG A 38 -6.98 21.36 6.70
C ARG A 38 -5.80 20.85 5.86
N TYR A 39 -6.09 20.27 4.71
CA TYR A 39 -5.10 19.75 3.77
C TYR A 39 -5.38 20.23 2.35
N ARG A 40 -4.37 20.13 1.47
CA ARG A 40 -4.55 20.22 0.02
C ARG A 40 -4.46 18.83 -0.59
N LEU A 41 -5.12 18.64 -1.72
CA LEU A 41 -5.14 17.38 -2.44
C LEU A 41 -4.31 17.46 -3.70
N HIS A 42 -3.71 16.33 -4.09
CA HIS A 42 -3.02 16.11 -5.36
C HIS A 42 -2.10 17.26 -5.77
N SER A 43 -1.13 17.57 -4.91
CA SER A 43 -0.19 18.67 -5.20
C SER A 43 0.70 18.31 -6.38
N THR A 44 0.46 18.92 -7.54
CA THR A 44 1.26 18.73 -8.76
C THR A 44 2.65 19.34 -8.67
N HIS A 45 2.88 20.23 -7.71
CA HIS A 45 4.14 20.94 -7.51
C HIS A 45 5.14 20.19 -6.64
N LEU A 46 4.77 19.01 -6.10
CA LEU A 46 5.63 18.22 -5.26
C LEU A 46 6.06 16.91 -5.95
N PRO A 47 7.30 16.44 -5.71
CA PRO A 47 7.76 15.14 -6.22
C PRO A 47 6.79 14.02 -5.85
N GLY A 48 6.53 13.12 -6.80
CA GLY A 48 5.61 11.98 -6.62
C GLY A 48 4.11 12.32 -6.59
N ARG A 49 3.72 13.59 -6.63
CA ARG A 49 2.31 14.04 -6.58
C ARG A 49 1.53 13.43 -5.40
N PRO A 50 1.93 13.72 -4.16
CA PRO A 50 1.27 13.19 -2.96
C PRO A 50 -0.23 13.47 -2.97
N ASP A 51 -1.01 12.49 -2.49
CA ASP A 51 -2.47 12.54 -2.45
C ASP A 51 -2.97 13.63 -1.50
N ILE A 52 -2.33 13.74 -0.33
CA ILE A 52 -2.71 14.70 0.70
C ILE A 52 -1.45 15.43 1.17
N VAL A 53 -1.52 16.75 1.26
CA VAL A 53 -0.42 17.58 1.75
C VAL A 53 -0.85 18.56 2.81
N PHE A 54 0.02 18.78 3.78
CA PHE A 54 -0.08 19.83 4.79
C PHE A 54 1.08 20.81 4.63
N PRO A 55 0.93 21.86 3.82
CA PRO A 55 2.03 22.79 3.53
C PRO A 55 2.59 23.47 4.79
N SER A 56 1.73 23.84 5.74
CA SER A 56 2.15 24.49 6.99
C SER A 56 3.00 23.61 7.89
N ARG A 57 2.90 22.28 7.75
CA ARG A 57 3.65 21.31 8.56
C ARG A 57 4.74 20.59 7.76
N LYS A 58 4.89 20.93 6.48
CA LYS A 58 5.71 20.20 5.49
C LYS A 58 5.48 18.68 5.54
N ILE A 59 4.21 18.26 5.52
CA ILE A 59 3.85 16.82 5.49
C ILE A 59 3.29 16.46 4.12
N ALA A 60 3.80 15.39 3.53
CA ALA A 60 3.29 14.76 2.31
C ALA A 60 2.82 13.34 2.63
N ILE A 61 1.58 13.01 2.24
CA ILE A 61 0.98 11.70 2.47
C ILE A 61 0.66 11.06 1.12
N PHE A 62 1.16 9.84 0.95
CA PHE A 62 0.90 8.97 -0.19
C PHE A 62 -0.09 7.87 0.20
N VAL A 63 -1.09 7.61 -0.64
CA VAL A 63 -2.03 6.51 -0.49
C VAL A 63 -1.66 5.42 -1.50
N HIS A 64 -0.88 4.44 -1.07
CA HIS A 64 -0.39 3.38 -1.95
C HIS A 64 -1.37 2.20 -2.02
N GLY A 65 -1.77 1.84 -3.24
CA GLY A 65 -2.42 0.56 -3.51
C GLY A 65 -1.43 -0.59 -3.28
N CYS A 66 -1.81 -1.57 -2.43
CA CYS A 66 -0.91 -2.67 -2.07
C CYS A 66 -0.40 -3.42 -3.32
N PHE A 67 -1.28 -3.68 -4.28
CA PHE A 67 -0.96 -4.37 -5.53
C PHE A 67 0.07 -3.61 -6.40
N TRP A 68 -0.13 -2.30 -6.59
CA TRP A 68 0.66 -1.49 -7.53
C TRP A 68 2.05 -1.13 -7.01
N HIS A 69 2.16 -0.90 -5.71
CA HIS A 69 3.40 -0.47 -5.04
C HIS A 69 4.05 -1.61 -4.24
N ARG A 70 3.50 -2.83 -4.34
CA ARG A 70 4.07 -4.06 -3.76
C ARG A 70 4.27 -3.98 -2.24
N HIS A 71 3.18 -3.82 -1.50
CA HIS A 71 3.24 -3.90 -0.03
C HIS A 71 3.76 -5.29 0.41
N HIS A 72 4.98 -5.35 0.95
CA HIS A 72 5.64 -6.61 1.24
C HIS A 72 4.84 -7.47 2.23
N GLY A 73 4.65 -8.76 1.92
CA GLY A 73 3.91 -9.69 2.79
C GLY A 73 2.40 -9.44 2.89
N CYS A 74 1.83 -8.51 2.12
CA CYS A 74 0.40 -8.23 2.15
C CYS A 74 -0.40 -9.27 1.34
N TYR A 75 -1.50 -9.75 1.90
CA TYR A 75 -2.39 -10.72 1.26
C TYR A 75 -2.91 -10.26 -0.12
N TRP A 76 -3.08 -8.96 -0.31
CA TRP A 76 -3.61 -8.38 -1.56
C TRP A 76 -2.56 -8.15 -2.65
N CYS A 77 -1.29 -8.47 -2.40
CA CYS A 77 -0.20 -8.36 -3.37
C CYS A 77 -0.06 -9.62 -4.23
N SER A 78 -1.14 -10.01 -4.92
CA SER A 78 -1.07 -11.11 -5.88
C SER A 78 -0.24 -10.71 -7.11
N THR A 79 0.62 -11.60 -7.60
CA THR A 79 1.34 -11.40 -8.86
C THR A 79 0.59 -12.13 -9.98
N PRO A 80 0.17 -11.43 -11.05
CA PRO A 80 -0.37 -12.08 -12.23
C PRO A 80 0.58 -13.17 -12.77
N SER A 81 0.07 -14.36 -13.04
CA SER A 81 0.88 -15.43 -13.66
C SER A 81 1.09 -15.23 -15.16
N SER A 82 0.33 -14.34 -15.79
CA SER A 82 0.44 -13.98 -17.20
C SER A 82 1.18 -12.65 -17.37
N ASN A 83 2.03 -12.53 -18.41
CA ASN A 83 2.87 -11.35 -18.70
C ASN A 83 3.72 -10.90 -17.50
N SER A 84 4.29 -11.87 -16.77
CA SER A 84 5.04 -11.64 -15.53
C SER A 84 6.19 -10.65 -15.73
N GLU A 85 6.94 -10.72 -16.83
CA GLU A 85 8.04 -9.79 -17.12
C GLU A 85 7.55 -8.33 -17.23
N PHE A 86 6.47 -8.09 -17.99
CA PHE A 86 5.86 -6.76 -18.10
C PHE A 86 5.38 -6.25 -16.73
N TRP A 87 4.72 -7.10 -15.95
CA TRP A 87 4.23 -6.72 -14.62
C TRP A 87 5.38 -6.44 -13.65
N ASN A 88 6.42 -7.27 -13.65
CA ASN A 88 7.60 -7.08 -12.82
C ASN A 88 8.30 -5.76 -13.13
N ALA A 89 8.57 -5.48 -14.41
CA ALA A 89 9.15 -4.21 -14.83
C ALA A 89 8.26 -3.00 -14.44
N LYS A 90 6.93 -3.14 -14.56
CA LYS A 90 5.99 -2.10 -14.17
C LYS A 90 5.96 -1.86 -12.66
N PHE A 91 5.99 -2.93 -11.85
CA PHE A 91 6.02 -2.84 -10.40
C PHE A 91 7.34 -2.24 -9.91
N GLU A 92 8.46 -2.69 -10.46
CA GLU A 92 9.78 -2.15 -10.14
C GLU A 92 9.88 -0.66 -10.47
N GLY A 93 9.41 -0.26 -11.65
CA GLY A 93 9.34 1.15 -12.04
C GLY A 93 8.43 1.99 -11.14
N ASN A 94 7.36 1.42 -10.58
CA ASN A 94 6.53 2.12 -9.58
C ASN A 94 7.30 2.32 -8.28
N VAL A 95 7.85 1.25 -7.71
CA VAL A 95 8.60 1.27 -6.45
C VAL A 95 9.79 2.22 -6.54
N GLN A 96 10.50 2.23 -7.67
CA GLN A 96 11.63 3.12 -7.89
C GLN A 96 11.18 4.59 -7.89
N ARG A 97 10.10 4.92 -8.60
CA ARG A 97 9.53 6.28 -8.59
C ARG A 97 9.05 6.72 -7.21
N ASP A 98 8.49 5.81 -6.41
CA ASP A 98 8.06 6.12 -5.04
C ASP A 98 9.25 6.45 -4.14
N ARG A 99 10.35 5.71 -4.27
CA ARG A 99 11.60 5.97 -3.54
C ARG A 99 12.18 7.34 -3.90
N GLU A 100 12.32 7.62 -5.19
CA GLU A 100 12.82 8.91 -5.69
C GLU A 100 11.97 10.08 -5.20
N ALA A 101 10.64 9.94 -5.24
CA ALA A 101 9.73 10.94 -4.74
C ALA A 101 9.87 11.17 -3.23
N ALA A 102 9.96 10.10 -2.44
CA ALA A 102 10.13 10.18 -1.00
C ALA A 102 11.47 10.83 -0.64
N GLU A 103 12.56 10.47 -1.32
CA GLU A 103 13.88 11.06 -1.13
C GLU A 103 13.91 12.55 -1.48
N ALA A 104 13.35 12.93 -2.63
CA ALA A 104 13.26 14.35 -3.02
C ALA A 104 12.45 15.18 -2.03
N LEU A 105 11.35 14.62 -1.50
CA LEU A 105 10.54 15.27 -0.46
C LEU A 105 11.33 15.43 0.84
N ARG A 106 11.99 14.37 1.31
CA ARG A 106 12.87 14.42 2.49
C ARG A 106 13.98 15.45 2.34
N GLY A 107 14.63 15.49 1.18
CA GLY A 107 15.67 16.47 0.85
C GLY A 107 15.15 17.92 0.86
N ALA A 108 13.88 18.13 0.49
CA ALA A 108 13.20 19.42 0.60
C ALA A 108 12.65 19.72 2.01
N GLY A 109 12.95 18.89 3.01
CA GLY A 109 12.53 19.05 4.40
C GLY A 109 11.06 18.67 4.65
N TRP A 110 10.48 17.85 3.79
CA TRP A 110 9.15 17.29 4.00
C TRP A 110 9.23 15.98 4.77
N ARG A 111 8.26 15.80 5.66
CA ARG A 111 7.99 14.52 6.32
C ARG A 111 7.07 13.69 5.44
N VAL A 112 7.42 12.43 5.24
CA VAL A 112 6.69 11.55 4.32
C VAL A 112 5.89 10.52 5.11
N ALA A 113 4.61 10.39 4.76
CA ALA A 113 3.74 9.34 5.26
C ALA A 113 3.25 8.46 4.12
N VAL A 114 3.40 7.15 4.25
CA VAL A 114 2.86 6.16 3.32
C VAL A 114 1.71 5.43 4.00
N VAL A 115 0.51 5.56 3.45
CA VAL A 115 -0.69 4.88 3.92
C VAL A 115 -1.10 3.85 2.87
N TRP A 116 -0.98 2.58 3.24
CA TRP A 116 -1.33 1.46 2.38
C TRP A 116 -2.84 1.22 2.35
N GLU A 117 -3.35 0.84 1.17
CA GLU A 117 -4.77 0.53 0.95
C GLU A 117 -5.30 -0.49 1.96
N CYS A 118 -4.49 -1.50 2.33
CA CYS A 118 -4.90 -2.51 3.32
C CYS A 118 -5.25 -1.91 4.69
N GLY A 119 -4.58 -0.83 5.08
CA GLY A 119 -4.86 -0.05 6.30
C GLY A 119 -6.18 0.71 6.23
N LEU A 120 -6.67 1.01 5.03
CA LEU A 120 -7.86 1.81 4.77
C LEU A 120 -9.08 0.95 4.38
N ARG A 121 -9.03 -0.34 4.70
CA ARG A 121 -10.14 -1.27 4.47
C ARG A 121 -10.90 -1.53 5.77
N ALA A 122 -12.21 -1.27 5.72
CA ALA A 122 -13.18 -1.61 6.76
C ALA A 122 -12.68 -1.30 8.19
N SER A 123 -12.60 -2.32 9.04
CA SER A 123 -12.32 -2.23 10.48
C SER A 123 -10.93 -1.68 10.84
N SER A 124 -9.98 -1.64 9.91
CA SER A 124 -8.62 -1.16 10.18
C SER A 124 -8.41 0.33 9.90
N THR A 125 -9.42 0.98 9.29
CA THR A 125 -9.33 2.40 8.90
C THR A 125 -9.14 3.30 10.10
N ASP A 126 -9.90 3.08 11.17
CA ASP A 126 -9.87 3.97 12.34
C ASP A 126 -8.56 3.87 13.12
N ASP A 127 -8.00 2.66 13.28
CA ASP A 127 -6.68 2.46 13.89
C ASP A 127 -5.57 3.11 13.05
N THR A 128 -5.60 2.89 11.73
CA THR A 128 -4.62 3.49 10.80
C THR A 128 -4.67 5.02 10.87
N VAL A 129 -5.87 5.61 10.88
CA VAL A 129 -6.05 7.06 11.01
C VAL A 129 -5.58 7.55 12.37
N ALA A 130 -5.90 6.85 13.46
CA ALA A 130 -5.47 7.24 14.80
C ALA A 130 -3.93 7.30 14.91
N ARG A 131 -3.23 6.29 14.37
CA ARG A 131 -1.76 6.26 14.32
C ARG A 131 -1.19 7.39 13.46
N LEU A 132 -1.80 7.64 12.30
CA LEU A 132 -1.40 8.73 11.41
C LEU A 132 -1.56 10.09 12.10
N LEU A 133 -2.68 10.31 12.80
CA LEU A 133 -2.92 11.55 13.55
C LEU A 133 -1.91 11.74 14.68
N ALA A 134 -1.58 10.67 15.40
CA ALA A 134 -0.56 10.70 16.44
C ALA A 134 0.81 11.10 15.85
N TRP A 135 1.19 10.53 14.71
CA TRP A 135 2.42 10.91 14.01
C TRP A 135 2.41 12.34 13.46
N ILE A 136 1.28 12.82 12.91
CA ILE A 136 1.15 14.21 12.46
C ILE A 136 1.42 15.16 13.64
N ARG A 137 1.02 14.78 14.86
CA ARG A 137 1.24 15.54 16.10
C ARG A 137 2.65 15.39 16.68
N SER A 138 3.32 14.24 16.52
CA SER A 138 4.66 14.02 17.07
C SER A 138 5.75 14.91 16.45
N GLY A 139 5.56 15.35 15.20
CA GLY A 139 6.48 16.28 14.54
C GLY A 139 7.77 15.64 13.99
N THR A 140 8.00 14.35 14.19
CA THR A 140 9.27 13.68 13.89
C THR A 140 9.12 12.46 12.97
N GLY A 141 10.19 12.18 12.22
CA GLY A 141 10.34 10.99 11.37
C GLY A 141 9.33 10.86 10.24
N ASP A 142 9.34 9.68 9.62
CA ASP A 142 8.40 9.25 8.59
C ASP A 142 7.34 8.31 9.17
N PHE A 143 6.26 8.10 8.43
CA PHE A 143 5.19 7.19 8.81
C PHE A 143 4.92 6.16 7.72
N GLU A 144 4.71 4.93 8.13
CA GLU A 144 4.19 3.88 7.25
C GLU A 144 3.06 3.16 7.98
N SER A 145 1.90 3.03 7.33
CA SER A 145 0.76 2.34 7.94
C SER A 145 1.06 0.84 8.08
N PRO A 146 0.64 0.19 9.18
CA PRO A 146 0.96 -1.21 9.41
C PRO A 146 0.30 -2.16 8.40
N LEU A 147 0.94 -3.32 8.22
CA LEU A 147 0.34 -4.47 7.54
C LEU A 147 -0.87 -4.98 8.31
N VAL A 148 -2.05 -4.88 7.70
CA VAL A 148 -3.31 -5.35 8.31
C VAL A 148 -3.52 -6.86 8.14
N ARG A 149 -3.19 -7.39 6.95
CA ARG A 149 -3.36 -8.82 6.65
C ARG A 149 -2.13 -9.36 5.95
N ARG A 150 -1.39 -10.20 6.66
CA ARG A 150 -0.27 -10.94 6.08
C ARG A 150 -0.78 -12.04 5.15
N LEU A 151 -0.06 -12.28 4.07
CA LEU A 151 -0.18 -13.51 3.29
C LEU A 151 0.25 -14.65 4.24
N SER A 152 -0.69 -15.50 4.65
CA SER A 152 -0.35 -16.67 5.48
C SER A 152 0.66 -17.54 4.75
N SER A 153 1.75 -17.88 5.43
CA SER A 153 2.80 -18.78 4.93
C SER A 153 2.32 -20.23 4.73
N ASP A 154 1.09 -20.55 5.10
CA ASP A 154 0.58 -21.92 5.25
C ASP A 154 0.11 -22.60 3.95
N CYS A 155 0.64 -22.20 2.80
CA CYS A 155 0.38 -22.89 1.52
C CYS A 155 1.65 -23.35 0.79
N TYR A 156 2.83 -23.31 1.42
CA TYR A 156 3.95 -24.14 0.98
C TYR A 156 3.83 -25.47 1.72
N GLY A 157 3.55 -26.54 0.97
CA GLY A 157 3.38 -27.89 1.49
C GLY A 157 4.55 -28.29 2.38
N ASN A 158 4.24 -28.64 3.63
CA ASN A 158 5.17 -29.35 4.47
C ASN A 158 5.15 -30.83 4.04
N SER A 159 5.82 -31.13 2.93
CA SER A 159 6.22 -32.49 2.60
C SER A 159 7.53 -32.80 3.33
N ASP A 160 7.47 -33.01 4.64
CA ASP A 160 8.36 -33.98 5.27
C ASP A 160 7.86 -34.37 6.66
N SER A 161 7.36 -35.59 6.76
CA SER A 161 7.25 -36.32 8.02
C SER A 161 7.51 -37.77 7.70
N THR A 162 8.77 -38.04 7.38
CA THR A 162 9.35 -39.38 7.41
C THR A 162 9.30 -39.88 8.86
N SER A 163 8.16 -40.40 9.31
CA SER A 163 8.06 -41.12 10.58
C SER A 163 8.48 -42.58 10.35
N GLY A 164 9.69 -42.88 10.81
CA GLY A 164 10.31 -44.19 10.77
C GLY A 164 9.43 -45.30 11.34
N ARG A 165 9.28 -46.35 10.56
CA ARG A 165 8.70 -47.62 10.95
C ARG A 165 9.76 -48.42 11.71
N THR A 166 9.79 -48.33 13.03
CA THR A 166 10.49 -49.30 13.88
C THR A 166 9.69 -50.60 13.89
N ARG A 167 10.17 -51.60 13.16
CA ARG A 167 9.77 -53.00 13.35
C ARG A 167 10.60 -53.57 14.49
N GLY A 168 9.93 -54.04 15.54
CA GLY A 168 10.51 -54.98 16.47
C GLY A 168 10.54 -56.38 15.84
N HIS A 169 11.67 -57.04 15.96
CA HIS A 169 11.79 -58.40 16.50
C HIS A 169 13.25 -58.71 16.79
#